data_AF-A0A2M7IG62-F1
#
_entry.id   AF-A0A2M7IG62-F1
#
_cell.length_a   1.000
_cell.length_b   1.000
_cell.length_c   1.000
_cell.angle_alpha   90.00
_cell.angle_beta   90.00
_cell.angle_gamma   90.00
#
_symmetry.space_group_name_H-M   'P 1'
#
loop_
_entity.id
_entity.type
_entity.pdbx_description
1 polymer ?
#
loop_
_entity_poly.entity_id
_entity_poly.type
_entity_poly.pdbx_seq_one_letter_code
_entity_poly.pdbx_strand_id
1 'polypeptide(L)'
;MTQSGNSVSSTVTSQQASLNSYLGTVNGHLSSLLSLINTIQSDKNTITAANRTIAEKTGSLANLKEPPDALDVRSAQLTIQQKKDALTDAKEKLANYYIRAPFDGTITNVDAKRGDSVSSGTALATLLTEKKIAEVSLNEVDVAQVKVGQKATLIFDAIPDLSISGEVAEIDSIGTVSQGVVSYTVKIGFDTQDERVKPSMSVTAAIITKAKTDVLTVSNAAIKSSGDSYYVEILDNISADQENKMSGITSLTPPRQVAVQVGLTDDSLTEITSGAKEGDRVVTQTSASTNTSATKTTTSSSSNGGIMQMMNGGGGRPQ
;
A
#
# COMPACT_ATOMS: atom_id res chain seq x y z
N MET A 1 -147.75 59.57 3.19
CA MET A 1 -146.41 59.51 3.82
C MET A 1 -145.68 58.29 3.24
N THR A 2 -144.89 58.51 2.19
CA THR A 2 -144.21 57.48 1.39
C THR A 2 -142.70 57.63 1.58
N GLN A 3 -142.12 56.98 2.58
CA GLN A 3 -140.67 56.82 2.73
C GLN A 3 -140.42 55.62 3.66
N SER A 4 -140.30 54.41 3.11
CA SER A 4 -139.84 53.23 3.86
C SER A 4 -139.44 52.04 2.97
N GLY A 5 -139.87 51.98 1.70
CA GLY A 5 -139.64 50.81 0.82
C GLY A 5 -138.31 50.78 0.06
N ASN A 6 -137.57 51.89 -0.02
CA ASN A 6 -136.35 52.01 -0.84
C ASN A 6 -135.03 51.96 -0.05
N SER A 7 -135.09 52.08 1.29
CA SER A 7 -133.90 52.04 2.16
C SER A 7 -133.44 50.61 2.46
N VAL A 8 -134.36 49.64 2.53
CA VAL A 8 -134.05 48.23 2.81
C VAL A 8 -133.32 47.56 1.63
N SER A 9 -133.77 47.82 0.40
CA SER A 9 -133.15 47.26 -0.81
C SER A 9 -131.74 47.80 -1.07
N SER A 10 -131.53 49.12 -0.91
CA SER A 10 -130.21 49.74 -1.06
C SER A 10 -129.21 49.30 0.03
N THR A 11 -129.69 49.07 1.26
CA THR A 11 -128.86 48.55 2.36
C THR A 11 -128.38 47.11 2.07
N VAL A 12 -129.28 46.22 1.62
CA VAL A 12 -128.92 44.84 1.26
C VAL A 12 -127.92 44.81 0.08
N THR A 13 -128.12 45.64 -0.94
CA THR A 13 -127.17 45.75 -2.06
C THR A 13 -125.80 46.27 -1.60
N SER A 14 -125.75 47.25 -0.68
CA SER A 14 -124.49 47.76 -0.11
C SER A 14 -123.73 46.73 0.73
N GLN A 15 -124.45 45.89 1.48
CA GLN A 15 -123.88 44.80 2.27
C GLN A 15 -123.37 43.67 1.37
N GLN A 16 -124.08 43.32 0.29
CA GLN A 16 -123.63 42.34 -0.70
C GLN A 16 -122.36 42.81 -1.42
N ALA A 17 -122.28 44.09 -1.79
CA ALA A 17 -121.07 44.67 -2.39
C ALA A 17 -119.88 44.63 -1.42
N SER A 18 -120.12 44.94 -0.14
CA SER A 18 -119.10 44.86 0.91
C SER A 18 -118.62 43.42 1.12
N LEU A 19 -119.54 42.45 1.18
CA LEU A 19 -119.21 41.02 1.29
C LEU A 19 -118.39 40.54 0.10
N ASN A 20 -118.76 40.91 -1.13
CA ASN A 20 -118.02 40.58 -2.34
C ASN A 20 -116.60 41.19 -2.31
N SER A 21 -116.46 42.42 -1.80
CA SER A 21 -115.15 43.06 -1.61
C SER A 21 -114.30 42.29 -0.59
N TYR A 22 -114.86 41.93 0.57
CA TYR A 22 -114.16 41.13 1.58
C TYR A 22 -113.75 39.77 1.04
N LEU A 23 -114.63 39.09 0.30
CA LEU A 23 -114.33 37.80 -0.31
C LEU A 23 -113.20 37.92 -1.34
N GLY A 24 -113.18 39.01 -2.11
CA GLY A 24 -112.07 39.36 -3.01
C GLY A 24 -110.75 39.58 -2.27
N THR A 25 -110.76 40.36 -1.17
CA THR A 25 -109.58 40.60 -0.33
C THR A 25 -109.06 39.31 0.31
N VAL A 26 -109.96 38.48 0.87
CA VAL A 26 -109.61 37.18 1.47
C VAL A 26 -109.02 36.23 0.43
N ASN A 27 -109.61 36.15 -0.77
CA ASN A 27 -109.06 35.34 -1.86
C ASN A 27 -107.69 35.85 -2.30
N GLY A 28 -107.48 37.18 -2.35
CA GLY A 28 -106.17 37.78 -2.61
C GLY A 28 -105.11 37.43 -1.55
N HIS A 29 -105.47 37.51 -0.26
CA HIS A 29 -104.60 37.07 0.83
C HIS A 29 -104.27 35.57 0.75
N LEU A 30 -105.26 34.72 0.44
CA LEU A 30 -105.06 33.28 0.28
C LEU A 30 -104.09 32.96 -0.86
N SER A 31 -104.25 33.60 -2.02
CA SER A 31 -103.30 33.48 -3.14
C SER A 31 -101.89 33.96 -2.76
N SER A 32 -101.79 35.06 -2.02
CA SER A 32 -100.49 35.56 -1.53
C SER A 32 -99.82 34.60 -0.55
N LEU A 33 -100.58 33.99 0.37
CA LEU A 33 -100.08 32.99 1.31
C LEU A 33 -99.63 31.72 0.59
N LEU A 34 -100.40 31.25 -0.40
CA LEU A 34 -100.04 30.10 -1.24
C LEU A 34 -98.74 30.37 -2.01
N SER A 35 -98.58 31.57 -2.57
CA SER A 35 -97.33 31.97 -3.23
C SER A 35 -96.15 31.95 -2.26
N LEU A 36 -96.32 32.50 -1.05
CA LEU A 36 -95.27 32.53 -0.04
C LEU A 36 -94.86 31.12 0.41
N ILE A 37 -95.82 30.20 0.58
CA ILE A 37 -95.56 28.79 0.90
C ILE A 37 -94.70 28.14 -0.19
N ASN A 38 -95.03 28.37 -1.48
CA ASN A 38 -94.25 27.84 -2.60
C ASN A 38 -92.83 28.43 -2.63
N THR A 39 -92.67 29.73 -2.37
CA THR A 39 -91.36 30.38 -2.27
C THR A 39 -90.53 29.79 -1.14
N ILE A 40 -91.09 29.63 0.06
CA ILE A 40 -90.38 29.02 1.20
C ILE A 40 -89.97 27.57 0.89
N GLN A 41 -90.83 26.81 0.21
CA GLN A 41 -90.50 25.44 -0.18
C GLN A 41 -89.37 25.41 -1.23
N SER A 42 -89.38 26.34 -2.18
CA SER A 42 -88.29 26.53 -3.14
C SER A 42 -86.98 26.91 -2.44
N ASP A 43 -87.01 27.89 -1.54
CA ASP A 43 -85.83 28.35 -0.79
C ASP A 43 -85.27 27.25 0.12
N LYS A 44 -86.14 26.43 0.73
CA LYS A 44 -85.72 25.25 1.49
C LYS A 44 -85.00 24.24 0.61
N ASN A 45 -85.49 24.02 -0.62
CA ASN A 45 -84.86 23.13 -1.58
C ASN A 45 -83.51 23.69 -2.06
N THR A 46 -83.41 25.00 -2.32
CA THR A 46 -82.15 25.64 -2.74
C THR A 46 -81.11 25.62 -1.62
N ILE A 47 -81.49 25.87 -0.37
CA ILE A 47 -80.59 25.75 0.80
C ILE A 47 -80.11 24.31 0.94
N THR A 48 -81.00 23.32 0.78
CA THR A 48 -80.61 21.90 0.85
C THR A 48 -79.63 21.52 -0.25
N ALA A 49 -79.85 22.01 -1.48
CA ALA A 49 -78.94 21.81 -2.60
C ALA A 49 -77.58 22.49 -2.35
N ALA A 50 -77.58 23.75 -1.89
CA ALA A 50 -76.36 24.48 -1.56
C ALA A 50 -75.55 23.78 -0.46
N ASN A 51 -76.21 23.26 0.58
CA ASN A 51 -75.54 22.49 1.64
C ASN A 51 -74.91 21.20 1.11
N ARG A 52 -75.57 20.50 0.19
CA ARG A 52 -74.98 19.32 -0.50
C ARG A 52 -73.75 19.73 -1.29
N THR A 53 -73.82 20.80 -2.07
CA THR A 53 -72.68 21.31 -2.83
C THR A 53 -71.53 21.74 -1.93
N ILE A 54 -71.81 22.41 -0.81
CA ILE A 54 -70.78 22.76 0.18
C ILE A 54 -70.14 21.49 0.74
N ALA A 55 -70.93 20.49 1.14
CA ALA A 55 -70.41 19.21 1.63
C ALA A 55 -69.51 18.53 0.60
N GLU A 56 -69.94 18.42 -0.66
CA GLU A 56 -69.16 17.86 -1.76
C GLU A 56 -67.85 18.63 -2.00
N LYS A 57 -67.89 19.96 -2.00
CA LYS A 57 -66.71 20.82 -2.21
C LYS A 57 -65.75 20.76 -1.03
N THR A 58 -66.26 20.69 0.21
CA THR A 58 -65.41 20.52 1.41
C THR A 58 -64.74 19.14 1.44
N GLY A 59 -65.44 18.06 1.07
CA GLY A 59 -64.84 16.74 0.92
C GLY A 59 -63.80 16.69 -0.19
N SER A 60 -64.08 17.32 -1.34
CA SER A 60 -63.11 17.45 -2.44
C SER A 60 -61.86 18.21 -1.99
N LEU A 61 -62.01 19.32 -1.26
CA LEU A 61 -60.89 20.10 -0.72
C LEU A 61 -60.08 19.33 0.32
N ALA A 62 -60.71 18.48 1.13
CA ALA A 62 -60.01 17.63 2.09
C ALA A 62 -59.09 16.64 1.37
N ASN A 63 -59.62 15.91 0.38
CA ASN A 63 -58.83 14.97 -0.43
C ASN A 63 -57.68 15.67 -1.19
N LEU A 64 -57.89 16.91 -1.63
CA LEU A 64 -56.87 17.74 -2.30
C LEU A 64 -55.78 18.26 -1.35
N LYS A 65 -56.06 18.37 -0.04
CA LYS A 65 -55.12 18.85 0.97
C LYS A 65 -54.33 17.73 1.64
N GLU A 66 -54.76 16.48 1.49
CA GLU A 66 -54.03 15.35 2.04
C GLU A 66 -52.66 15.22 1.33
N PRO A 67 -51.55 15.11 2.09
CA PRO A 67 -50.25 14.87 1.49
C PRO A 67 -50.25 13.54 0.74
N PRO A 68 -49.39 13.37 -0.29
CA PRO A 68 -49.24 12.08 -0.96
C PRO A 68 -48.95 10.98 0.07
N ASP A 69 -49.55 9.80 -0.14
CA ASP A 69 -49.35 8.64 0.76
C ASP A 69 -47.85 8.43 0.99
N ALA A 70 -47.44 8.25 2.24
CA ALA A 70 -46.05 7.99 2.59
C ALA A 70 -45.50 6.75 1.85
N LEU A 71 -46.35 5.78 1.53
CA LEU A 71 -46.00 4.62 0.69
C LEU A 71 -45.74 5.01 -0.76
N ASP A 72 -46.53 5.93 -1.33
CA ASP A 72 -46.33 6.44 -2.70
C ASP A 72 -45.04 7.26 -2.79
N VAL A 73 -44.77 8.12 -1.80
CA VAL A 73 -43.52 8.87 -1.73
C VAL A 73 -42.33 7.92 -1.62
N ARG A 74 -42.42 6.90 -0.76
CA ARG A 74 -41.37 5.89 -0.59
C ARG A 74 -41.16 5.06 -1.84
N SER A 75 -42.22 4.66 -2.54
CA SER A 75 -42.10 3.88 -3.79
C SER A 75 -41.47 4.71 -4.91
N ALA A 76 -41.82 5.99 -5.02
CA ALA A 76 -41.19 6.93 -5.95
C ALA A 76 -39.71 7.14 -5.61
N GLN A 77 -39.37 7.27 -4.32
CA GLN A 77 -37.97 7.38 -3.86
C GLN A 77 -37.16 6.12 -4.18
N LEU A 78 -37.71 4.92 -3.94
CA LEU A 78 -37.07 3.66 -4.30
C LEU A 78 -36.86 3.54 -5.81
N THR A 79 -37.84 4.00 -6.61
CA THR A 79 -37.71 4.04 -8.07
C THR A 79 -36.59 4.99 -8.49
N ILE A 80 -36.52 6.18 -7.90
CA ILE A 80 -35.41 7.13 -8.14
C ILE A 80 -34.07 6.49 -7.78
N GLN A 81 -33.99 5.79 -6.64
CA GLN A 81 -32.76 5.12 -6.22
C GLN A 81 -32.35 4.03 -7.21
N GLN A 82 -33.28 3.15 -7.61
CA GLN A 82 -33.02 2.13 -8.63
C GLN A 82 -32.54 2.73 -9.95
N LYS A 83 -33.10 3.86 -10.39
CA LYS A 83 -32.67 4.55 -11.61
C LYS A 83 -31.29 5.20 -11.45
N LYS A 84 -30.95 5.70 -10.26
CA LYS A 84 -29.60 6.21 -9.95
C LYS A 84 -28.58 5.09 -9.97
N ASP A 85 -28.88 3.95 -9.35
CA ASP A 85 -27.98 2.79 -9.33
C ASP A 85 -27.76 2.27 -10.76
N ALA A 86 -28.82 2.13 -11.55
CA ALA A 86 -28.71 1.76 -12.97
C ALA A 86 -27.90 2.77 -13.80
N LEU A 87 -27.98 4.07 -13.48
CA LEU A 87 -27.16 5.09 -14.12
C LEU A 87 -25.68 4.95 -13.73
N THR A 88 -25.38 4.68 -12.47
CA THR A 88 -24.02 4.42 -11.99
C THR A 88 -23.45 3.18 -12.66
N ASP A 89 -24.18 2.07 -12.68
CA ASP A 89 -23.78 0.84 -13.37
C ASP A 89 -23.51 1.07 -14.86
N ALA A 90 -24.36 1.85 -15.53
CA ALA A 90 -24.17 2.19 -16.94
C ALA A 90 -22.92 3.06 -17.17
N LYS A 91 -22.63 3.99 -16.25
CA LYS A 91 -21.40 4.81 -16.29
C LYS A 91 -20.15 3.98 -16.04
N GLU A 92 -20.17 3.06 -15.10
CA GLU A 92 -19.05 2.15 -14.84
C GLU A 92 -18.81 1.21 -16.02
N LYS A 93 -19.89 0.62 -16.58
CA LYS A 93 -19.79 -0.18 -17.81
C LYS A 93 -19.18 0.63 -18.95
N LEU A 94 -19.61 1.88 -19.15
CA LEU A 94 -19.02 2.77 -20.16
C LEU A 94 -17.54 3.04 -19.89
N ALA A 95 -17.16 3.29 -18.64
CA ALA A 95 -15.76 3.50 -18.27
C ALA A 95 -14.91 2.26 -18.55
N ASN A 96 -15.45 1.06 -18.34
CA ASN A 96 -14.77 -0.21 -18.61
C ASN A 96 -14.49 -0.48 -20.10
N TYR A 97 -15.12 0.25 -21.04
CA TYR A 97 -14.72 0.20 -22.46
C TYR A 97 -13.38 0.91 -22.72
N TYR A 98 -12.90 1.72 -21.78
CA TYR A 98 -11.60 2.40 -21.85
C TYR A 98 -10.64 1.77 -20.85
N ILE A 99 -9.75 0.93 -21.36
CA ILE A 99 -8.75 0.28 -20.53
C ILE A 99 -7.57 1.24 -20.37
N ARG A 100 -7.32 1.63 -19.12
CA ARG A 100 -6.26 2.58 -18.73
C ARG A 100 -5.15 1.85 -18.01
N ALA A 101 -3.92 2.37 -18.13
CA ALA A 101 -2.80 1.88 -17.35
C ALA A 101 -3.05 2.18 -15.84
N PRO A 102 -2.87 1.20 -14.95
CA PRO A 102 -3.05 1.40 -13.51
C PRO A 102 -1.90 2.22 -12.88
N PHE A 103 -0.76 2.33 -13.57
CA PHE A 103 0.42 3.09 -13.14
C PHE A 103 1.26 3.49 -14.36
N ASP A 104 2.24 4.37 -14.17
CA ASP A 104 3.19 4.78 -15.22
C ASP A 104 4.25 3.69 -15.47
N GLY A 105 4.49 3.37 -16.74
CA GLY A 105 5.47 2.35 -17.12
C GLY A 105 5.61 2.14 -18.62
N THR A 106 6.36 1.12 -18.99
CA THR A 106 6.59 0.73 -20.38
C THR A 106 5.78 -0.53 -20.73
N ILE A 107 5.06 -0.50 -21.85
CA ILE A 107 4.34 -1.69 -22.34
C ILE A 107 5.36 -2.66 -22.95
N THR A 108 5.44 -3.88 -22.41
CA THR A 108 6.37 -4.91 -22.89
C THR A 108 5.75 -5.82 -23.93
N ASN A 109 4.47 -6.13 -23.79
CA ASN A 109 3.74 -6.97 -24.73
C ASN A 109 2.31 -6.48 -24.88
N VAL A 110 1.75 -6.62 -26.09
CA VAL A 110 0.35 -6.34 -26.41
C VAL A 110 -0.20 -7.58 -27.11
N ASP A 111 -0.93 -8.38 -26.36
CA ASP A 111 -1.46 -9.66 -26.81
C ASP A 111 -2.74 -9.52 -27.63
N ALA A 112 -3.52 -8.44 -27.38
CA ALA A 112 -4.78 -8.18 -28.07
C ALA A 112 -4.61 -7.27 -29.30
N LYS A 113 -5.29 -7.63 -30.39
CA LYS A 113 -5.31 -6.86 -31.65
C LYS A 113 -6.69 -6.31 -31.94
N ARG A 114 -6.75 -5.30 -32.81
CA ARG A 114 -8.02 -4.73 -33.28
C ARG A 114 -8.83 -5.82 -33.98
N GLY A 115 -10.05 -6.05 -33.51
CA GLY A 115 -10.97 -7.05 -34.04
C GLY A 115 -11.04 -8.32 -33.21
N ASP A 116 -10.15 -8.49 -32.22
CA ASP A 116 -10.21 -9.62 -31.31
C ASP A 116 -11.41 -9.48 -30.36
N SER A 117 -12.05 -10.62 -30.07
CA SER A 117 -13.08 -10.72 -29.05
C SER A 117 -12.40 -11.05 -27.71
N VAL A 118 -12.56 -10.16 -26.74
CA VAL A 118 -11.96 -10.30 -25.41
C VAL A 118 -13.05 -10.42 -24.36
N SER A 119 -12.82 -11.27 -23.36
CA SER A 119 -13.72 -11.44 -22.21
C SER A 119 -13.14 -10.79 -20.97
N SER A 120 -13.98 -10.61 -19.95
CA SER A 120 -13.52 -10.14 -18.63
C SER A 120 -12.40 -11.05 -18.10
N GLY A 121 -11.26 -10.46 -17.75
CA GLY A 121 -10.08 -11.19 -17.28
C GLY A 121 -9.08 -11.57 -18.38
N THR A 122 -9.37 -11.31 -19.66
CA THR A 122 -8.37 -11.49 -20.72
C THR A 122 -7.25 -10.46 -20.54
N ALA A 123 -6.00 -10.94 -20.44
CA ALA A 123 -4.84 -10.07 -20.42
C ALA A 123 -4.64 -9.46 -21.82
N LEU A 124 -4.64 -8.12 -21.91
CA LEU A 124 -4.49 -7.41 -23.19
C LEU A 124 -3.07 -6.93 -23.45
N ALA A 125 -2.39 -6.52 -22.39
CA ALA A 125 -1.04 -5.99 -22.44
C ALA A 125 -0.35 -6.23 -21.11
N THR A 126 0.97 -6.35 -21.16
CA THR A 126 1.84 -6.39 -19.98
C THR A 126 2.52 -5.04 -19.85
N LEU A 127 2.40 -4.43 -18.66
CA LEU A 127 3.02 -3.15 -18.33
C LEU A 127 4.13 -3.38 -17.30
N LEU A 128 5.32 -2.87 -17.60
CA LEU A 128 6.49 -2.95 -16.73
C LEU A 128 6.73 -1.59 -16.07
N THR A 129 6.82 -1.58 -14.74
CA THR A 129 7.21 -0.37 -14.00
C THR A 129 8.71 -0.13 -14.10
N GLU A 130 9.13 1.14 -14.03
CA GLU A 130 10.54 1.52 -14.00
C GLU A 130 11.20 1.24 -12.65
N LYS A 131 10.41 1.07 -11.57
CA LYS A 131 10.91 0.79 -10.24
C LYS A 131 11.43 -0.64 -10.15
N LYS A 132 12.73 -0.79 -9.91
CA LYS A 132 13.37 -2.10 -9.69
C LYS A 132 13.46 -2.40 -8.20
N ILE A 133 13.25 -3.68 -7.89
CA ILE A 133 13.35 -4.25 -6.55
C ILE A 133 14.22 -5.49 -6.67
N ALA A 134 15.16 -5.65 -5.74
CA ALA A 134 15.99 -6.83 -5.62
C ALA A 134 15.40 -7.70 -4.51
N GLU A 135 15.11 -8.95 -4.83
CA GLU A 135 14.66 -9.94 -3.86
C GLU A 135 15.86 -10.77 -3.43
N VAL A 136 16.19 -10.72 -2.14
CA VAL A 136 17.34 -11.41 -1.56
C VAL A 136 16.84 -12.35 -0.48
N SER A 137 17.24 -13.61 -0.57
CA SER A 137 16.89 -14.63 0.42
C SER A 137 17.95 -14.69 1.51
N LEU A 138 17.55 -14.48 2.76
CA LEU A 138 18.40 -14.56 3.95
C LEU A 138 18.00 -15.74 4.83
N ASN A 139 18.94 -16.30 5.58
CA ASN A 139 18.62 -17.31 6.58
C ASN A 139 18.01 -16.66 7.85
N GLU A 140 17.54 -17.49 8.77
CA GLU A 140 16.90 -17.06 10.03
C GLU A 140 17.83 -16.23 10.94
N VAL A 141 19.13 -16.49 10.93
CA VAL A 141 20.11 -15.80 11.80
C VAL A 141 20.42 -14.40 11.25
N ASP A 142 20.57 -14.28 9.93
CA ASP A 142 20.94 -13.04 9.26
C ASP A 142 19.77 -12.07 9.21
N VAL A 143 18.56 -12.55 8.87
CA VAL A 143 17.37 -11.70 8.80
C VAL A 143 17.05 -11.03 10.15
N ALA A 144 17.38 -11.68 11.27
CA ALA A 144 17.17 -11.13 12.60
C ALA A 144 17.99 -9.84 12.87
N GLN A 145 19.08 -9.62 12.13
CA GLN A 145 19.90 -8.40 12.22
C GLN A 145 19.48 -7.31 11.21
N VAL A 146 18.66 -7.67 10.23
CA VAL A 146 18.23 -6.77 9.16
C VAL A 146 16.96 -6.02 9.57
N LYS A 147 16.89 -4.74 9.21
CA LYS A 147 15.74 -3.87 9.48
C LYS A 147 15.40 -3.05 8.25
N VAL A 148 14.10 -2.79 8.09
CA VAL A 148 13.59 -1.84 7.09
C VAL A 148 14.27 -0.48 7.29
N GLY A 149 14.70 0.12 6.18
CA GLY A 149 15.43 1.39 6.15
C GLY A 149 16.96 1.28 6.18
N GLN A 150 17.53 0.08 6.34
CA GLN A 150 18.98 -0.09 6.24
C GLN A 150 19.46 0.09 4.80
N LYS A 151 20.62 0.75 4.64
CA LYS A 151 21.27 0.92 3.35
C LYS A 151 21.94 -0.38 2.90
N ALA A 152 21.87 -0.62 1.60
CA ALA A 152 22.45 -1.78 0.96
C ALA A 152 23.20 -1.38 -0.31
N THR A 153 24.22 -2.15 -0.65
CA THR A 153 24.94 -2.03 -1.92
C THR A 153 24.64 -3.25 -2.76
N LEU A 154 24.15 -3.04 -3.98
CA LEU A 154 23.78 -4.07 -4.94
C LEU A 154 24.87 -4.17 -6.02
N ILE A 155 25.32 -5.39 -6.27
CA ILE A 155 26.34 -5.72 -7.27
C ILE A 155 25.78 -6.81 -8.20
N PHE A 156 26.01 -6.69 -9.50
CA PHE A 156 25.45 -7.58 -10.50
C PHE A 156 26.55 -8.40 -11.18
N ASP A 157 26.47 -9.72 -11.08
CA ASP A 157 27.46 -10.61 -11.70
C ASP A 157 27.50 -10.45 -13.24
N ALA A 158 26.36 -10.13 -13.83
CA ALA A 158 26.23 -9.93 -15.27
C ALA A 158 26.76 -8.57 -15.76
N ILE A 159 27.00 -7.61 -14.86
CA ILE A 159 27.42 -6.24 -15.22
C ILE A 159 28.61 -5.85 -14.32
N PRO A 160 29.84 -6.16 -14.75
CA PRO A 160 31.05 -5.76 -14.02
C PRO A 160 31.08 -4.24 -13.80
N ASP A 161 31.69 -3.83 -12.69
CA ASP A 161 31.88 -2.43 -12.27
C ASP A 161 30.59 -1.62 -11.99
N LEU A 162 29.41 -2.26 -12.04
CA LEU A 162 28.16 -1.64 -11.63
C LEU A 162 27.84 -1.93 -10.17
N SER A 163 27.85 -0.87 -9.36
CA SER A 163 27.36 -0.87 -8.00
C SER A 163 26.22 0.13 -7.86
N ILE A 164 25.09 -0.33 -7.31
CA ILE A 164 23.91 0.50 -7.08
C ILE A 164 23.63 0.56 -5.58
N SER A 165 23.39 1.76 -5.06
CA SER A 165 22.89 1.93 -3.70
C SER A 165 21.40 1.63 -3.64
N GLY A 166 20.97 1.07 -2.51
CA GLY A 166 19.57 0.78 -2.25
C GLY A 166 19.25 0.79 -0.78
N GLU A 167 17.98 0.53 -0.49
CA GLU A 167 17.44 0.53 0.86
C GLU A 167 16.48 -0.64 1.06
N VAL A 168 16.54 -1.27 2.22
CA VAL A 168 15.63 -2.36 2.59
C VAL A 168 14.21 -1.77 2.71
N ALA A 169 13.34 -2.12 1.77
CA ALA A 169 11.98 -1.62 1.70
C ALA A 169 11.00 -2.51 2.46
N GLU A 170 11.17 -3.83 2.37
CA GLU A 170 10.28 -4.81 2.98
C GLU A 170 11.06 -6.06 3.39
N ILE A 171 10.62 -6.70 4.47
CA ILE A 171 11.10 -8.00 4.92
C ILE A 171 9.86 -8.86 5.10
N ASP A 172 9.80 -9.99 4.39
CA ASP A 172 8.69 -10.91 4.51
C ASP A 172 8.57 -11.40 5.95
N SER A 173 7.38 -11.29 6.55
CA SER A 173 7.17 -11.71 7.94
C SER A 173 7.10 -13.23 8.11
N ILE A 174 6.88 -13.96 7.01
CA ILE A 174 6.75 -15.42 7.00
C ILE A 174 7.90 -15.98 6.18
N GLY A 175 8.75 -16.78 6.83
CA GLY A 175 9.82 -17.52 6.17
C GLY A 175 9.26 -18.64 5.29
N THR A 176 9.99 -18.95 4.22
CA THR A 176 9.73 -20.09 3.34
C THR A 176 10.65 -21.23 3.73
N VAL A 177 10.15 -22.47 3.68
CA VAL A 177 10.94 -23.67 3.98
C VAL A 177 11.23 -24.40 2.68
N SER A 178 12.51 -24.55 2.34
CA SER A 178 12.96 -25.32 1.19
C SER A 178 14.02 -26.31 1.64
N GLN A 179 13.79 -27.61 1.41
CA GLN A 179 14.71 -28.68 1.80
C GLN A 179 15.12 -28.67 3.29
N GLY A 180 14.22 -28.22 4.17
CA GLY A 180 14.47 -28.12 5.62
C GLY A 180 15.23 -26.87 6.07
N VAL A 181 15.58 -25.97 5.15
CA VAL A 181 16.19 -24.67 5.46
C VAL A 181 15.11 -23.59 5.42
N VAL A 182 15.02 -22.79 6.48
CA VAL A 182 14.12 -21.63 6.57
C VAL A 182 14.83 -20.41 6.01
N SER A 183 14.18 -19.72 5.07
CA SER A 183 14.69 -18.49 4.48
C SER A 183 13.63 -17.40 4.42
N TYR A 184 14.05 -16.16 4.58
CA TYR A 184 13.20 -14.97 4.55
C TYR A 184 13.58 -14.10 3.37
N THR A 185 12.60 -13.68 2.59
CA THR A 185 12.81 -12.78 1.46
C THR A 185 12.87 -11.35 1.96
N VAL A 186 13.92 -10.64 1.57
CA VAL A 186 14.11 -9.20 1.80
C VAL A 186 14.03 -8.50 0.45
N LYS A 187 13.21 -7.46 0.38
CA LYS A 187 13.05 -6.61 -0.81
C LYS A 187 13.83 -5.33 -0.63
N ILE A 188 14.80 -5.11 -1.52
CA ILE A 188 15.66 -3.92 -1.53
C ILE A 188 15.24 -3.05 -2.71
N GLY A 189 14.82 -1.82 -2.41
CA GLY A 189 14.54 -0.79 -3.40
C GLY A 189 15.84 -0.16 -3.89
N PHE A 190 15.90 0.13 -5.19
CA PHE A 190 17.06 0.77 -5.81
C PHE A 190 16.94 2.29 -5.67
N ASP A 191 17.99 2.96 -5.16
CA ASP A 191 18.02 4.42 -5.06
C ASP A 191 18.19 5.06 -6.45
N THR A 192 18.94 4.41 -7.34
CA THR A 192 19.14 4.84 -8.75
C THR A 192 18.83 3.71 -9.72
N GLN A 193 18.11 4.03 -10.80
CA GLN A 193 17.78 3.07 -11.86
C GLN A 193 18.85 3.08 -12.95
N ASP A 194 19.33 1.91 -13.37
CA ASP A 194 20.24 1.74 -14.52
C ASP A 194 19.59 0.84 -15.57
N GLU A 195 19.46 1.31 -16.82
CA GLU A 195 18.78 0.59 -17.91
C GLU A 195 19.39 -0.76 -18.26
N ARG A 196 20.68 -0.97 -17.94
CA ARG A 196 21.39 -2.23 -18.18
C ARG A 196 20.86 -3.36 -17.28
N VAL A 197 20.37 -3.01 -16.09
CA VAL A 197 19.74 -3.98 -15.17
C VAL A 197 18.37 -4.37 -15.73
N LYS A 198 18.20 -5.64 -16.08
CA LYS A 198 16.94 -6.20 -16.56
C LYS A 198 16.27 -7.04 -15.47
N PRO A 199 14.93 -7.22 -15.55
CA PRO A 199 14.23 -8.16 -14.67
C PRO A 199 14.86 -9.56 -14.72
N SER A 200 14.79 -10.27 -13.59
CA SER A 200 15.30 -11.64 -13.44
C SER A 200 16.83 -11.82 -13.56
N MET A 201 17.61 -10.74 -13.47
CA MET A 201 19.07 -10.85 -13.28
C MET A 201 19.43 -11.23 -11.84
N SER A 202 20.48 -12.02 -11.67
CA SER A 202 21.08 -12.30 -10.36
C SER A 202 21.76 -11.06 -9.79
N VAL A 203 21.64 -10.86 -8.48
CA VAL A 203 22.22 -9.73 -7.75
C VAL A 203 22.76 -10.20 -6.41
N THR A 204 23.91 -9.67 -6.02
CA THR A 204 24.48 -9.82 -4.69
C THR A 204 24.26 -8.52 -3.91
N ALA A 205 23.73 -8.62 -2.70
CA ALA A 205 23.43 -7.46 -1.86
C ALA A 205 24.29 -7.49 -0.58
N ALA A 206 25.00 -6.39 -0.32
CA ALA A 206 25.68 -6.13 0.95
C ALA A 206 24.84 -5.14 1.78
N ILE A 207 24.13 -5.65 2.79
CA ILE A 207 23.27 -4.85 3.67
C ILE A 207 24.08 -4.37 4.87
N ILE A 208 24.04 -3.06 5.14
CA ILE A 208 24.73 -2.46 6.28
C ILE A 208 23.86 -2.61 7.53
N THR A 209 24.21 -3.57 8.39
CA THR A 209 23.44 -3.85 9.62
C THR A 209 23.78 -2.88 10.76
N LYS A 210 25.04 -2.46 10.85
CA LYS A 210 25.55 -1.50 11.84
C LYS A 210 26.61 -0.63 11.18
N ALA A 211 26.63 0.64 11.55
CA ALA A 211 27.67 1.59 11.14
C ALA A 211 28.02 2.46 12.34
N LYS A 212 29.31 2.73 12.52
CA LYS A 212 29.83 3.61 13.57
C LYS A 212 30.95 4.45 12.98
N THR A 213 30.88 5.77 13.18
CA THR A 213 31.92 6.71 12.75
C THR A 213 32.83 7.07 13.90
N ASP A 214 34.01 7.62 13.59
CA ASP A 214 34.96 8.16 14.57
C ASP A 214 35.43 7.11 15.60
N VAL A 215 35.79 5.92 15.08
CA VAL A 215 36.27 4.79 15.87
C VAL A 215 37.73 4.48 15.58
N LEU A 216 38.47 4.07 16.62
CA LEU A 216 39.82 3.55 16.44
C LEU A 216 39.72 2.12 15.89
N THR A 217 40.15 1.91 14.65
CA THR A 217 40.16 0.59 14.02
C THR A 217 41.56 0.05 13.88
N VAL A 218 41.69 -1.26 14.00
CA VAL A 218 42.92 -1.98 13.71
C VAL A 218 42.63 -3.11 12.73
N SER A 219 43.61 -3.47 11.89
CA SER A 219 43.47 -4.65 11.02
C SER A 219 43.26 -5.91 11.85
N ASN A 220 42.33 -6.76 11.41
CA ASN A 220 42.06 -8.06 12.02
C ASN A 220 43.34 -8.91 12.20
N ALA A 221 44.32 -8.74 11.31
CA ALA A 221 45.60 -9.45 11.38
C ALA A 221 46.47 -9.06 12.59
N ALA A 222 46.28 -7.88 13.17
CA ALA A 222 47.05 -7.42 14.33
C ALA A 222 46.44 -7.83 15.67
N ILE A 223 45.18 -8.28 15.68
CA ILE A 223 44.50 -8.72 16.89
C ILE A 223 44.86 -10.17 17.16
N LYS A 224 45.43 -10.42 18.33
CA LYS A 224 45.73 -11.77 18.81
C LYS A 224 44.78 -12.11 19.96
N SER A 225 44.33 -13.35 20.00
CA SER A 225 43.50 -13.88 21.08
C SER A 225 44.35 -14.76 21.99
N SER A 226 44.23 -14.57 23.30
CA SER A 226 44.79 -15.44 24.33
C SER A 226 43.66 -15.83 25.29
N GLY A 227 42.99 -16.94 25.00
CA GLY A 227 41.79 -17.36 25.73
C GLY A 227 40.61 -16.43 25.45
N ASP A 228 39.97 -15.93 26.51
CA ASP A 228 38.81 -15.02 26.41
C ASP A 228 39.20 -13.54 26.26
N SER A 229 40.49 -13.23 26.15
CA SER A 229 40.99 -11.85 26.06
C SER A 229 41.72 -11.59 24.74
N TYR A 230 41.49 -10.40 24.19
CA TYR A 230 42.18 -9.91 23.00
C TYR A 230 43.36 -9.01 23.41
N TYR A 231 44.45 -9.10 22.66
CA TYR A 231 45.59 -8.21 22.82
C TYR A 231 46.16 -7.84 21.45
N VAL A 232 46.80 -6.69 21.40
CA VAL A 232 47.61 -6.25 20.26
C VAL A 232 49.07 -6.17 20.69
N GLU A 233 49.97 -6.44 19.76
CA GLU A 233 51.39 -6.24 19.96
C GLU A 233 51.77 -4.87 19.43
N ILE A 234 52.22 -3.99 20.32
CA ILE A 234 52.65 -2.63 19.99
C ILE A 234 54.17 -2.61 19.95
N LEU A 235 54.71 -2.06 18.87
CA LEU A 235 56.14 -1.87 18.72
C LEU A 235 56.54 -0.47 19.17
N ASP A 236 57.26 -0.38 20.28
CA ASP A 236 57.79 0.88 20.82
C ASP A 236 59.15 1.22 20.15
N ASN A 237 59.40 2.50 19.84
CA ASN A 237 60.65 3.05 19.28
C ASN A 237 61.01 2.60 17.85
N ILE A 238 60.17 2.95 16.89
CA ILE A 238 60.52 2.86 15.46
C ILE A 238 61.34 4.10 15.09
N SER A 239 62.59 3.92 14.64
CA SER A 239 63.39 5.01 14.07
C SER A 239 62.74 5.52 12.78
N ALA A 240 62.59 6.83 12.61
CA ALA A 240 61.94 7.48 11.46
C ALA A 240 62.47 7.00 10.09
N ASP A 241 63.74 6.55 10.03
CA ASP A 241 64.38 6.03 8.82
C ASP A 241 63.86 4.66 8.34
N GLN A 242 63.05 3.97 9.16
CA GLN A 242 62.45 2.66 8.86
C GLN A 242 60.92 2.75 8.68
N GLU A 243 60.35 3.95 8.76
CA GLU A 243 58.91 4.19 8.84
C GLU A 243 58.15 3.84 7.55
N ASN A 244 58.86 3.69 6.42
CA ASN A 244 58.23 3.52 5.11
C ASN A 244 58.82 2.37 4.28
N LYS A 245 59.28 1.30 4.95
CA LYS A 245 59.77 0.09 4.26
C LYS A 245 58.68 -0.97 4.20
N MET A 246 58.28 -1.31 2.98
CA MET A 246 57.36 -2.42 2.68
C MET A 246 57.92 -3.80 3.11
N SER A 247 59.20 -3.87 3.50
CA SER A 247 59.89 -5.10 3.95
C SER A 247 59.79 -5.39 5.45
N GLY A 248 58.96 -4.64 6.20
CA GLY A 248 58.83 -4.79 7.64
C GLY A 248 59.98 -4.14 8.42
N ILE A 249 59.81 -4.05 9.74
CA ILE A 249 60.75 -3.37 10.64
C ILE A 249 61.45 -4.43 11.49
N THR A 250 62.79 -4.46 11.48
CA THR A 250 63.57 -5.29 12.40
C THR A 250 63.69 -4.58 13.74
N SER A 251 63.07 -5.16 14.78
CA SER A 251 63.21 -4.68 16.15
C SER A 251 64.20 -5.53 16.94
N LEU A 252 65.04 -4.88 17.74
CA LEU A 252 65.94 -5.53 18.70
C LEU A 252 65.22 -5.85 20.03
N THR A 253 64.04 -5.28 20.26
CA THR A 253 63.21 -5.52 21.44
C THR A 253 61.88 -6.20 21.07
N PRO A 254 61.41 -7.18 21.86
CA PRO A 254 60.13 -7.82 21.60
C PRO A 254 58.99 -6.79 21.69
N PRO A 255 57.94 -6.92 20.86
CA PRO A 255 56.79 -6.02 20.93
C PRO A 255 56.05 -6.20 22.26
N ARG A 256 55.50 -5.10 22.78
CA ARG A 256 54.75 -5.10 24.03
C ARG A 256 53.32 -5.55 23.76
N GLN A 257 52.87 -6.56 24.49
CA GLN A 257 51.48 -6.99 24.45
C GLN A 257 50.62 -6.05 25.29
N VAL A 258 49.59 -5.50 24.66
CA VAL A 258 48.61 -4.62 25.31
C VAL A 258 47.24 -5.24 25.15
N ALA A 259 46.59 -5.53 26.28
CA ALA A 259 45.22 -6.04 26.29
C ALA A 259 44.27 -4.98 25.74
N VAL A 260 43.37 -5.40 24.84
CA VAL A 260 42.38 -4.53 24.20
C VAL A 260 40.98 -5.07 24.35
N GLN A 261 40.01 -4.16 24.41
CA GLN A 261 38.61 -4.50 24.25
C GLN A 261 38.20 -4.18 22.82
N VAL A 262 37.62 -5.17 22.14
CA VAL A 262 37.18 -5.07 20.75
C VAL A 262 35.68 -4.75 20.67
N GLY A 263 35.30 -3.99 19.65
CA GLY A 263 33.93 -3.56 19.37
C GLY A 263 33.37 -4.22 18.12
N LEU A 264 32.82 -3.42 17.21
CA LEU A 264 32.38 -3.90 15.90
C LEU A 264 33.56 -4.42 15.08
N THR A 265 33.36 -5.53 14.39
CA THR A 265 34.34 -6.13 13.47
C THR A 265 33.70 -6.29 12.10
N ASP A 266 34.43 -5.90 11.06
CA ASP A 266 34.17 -6.22 9.67
C ASP A 266 35.20 -7.26 9.15
N ASP A 267 35.16 -7.59 7.87
CA ASP A 267 36.04 -8.60 7.27
C ASP A 267 37.54 -8.26 7.35
N SER A 268 37.89 -6.98 7.49
CA SER A 268 39.26 -6.46 7.41
C SER A 268 39.75 -5.73 8.66
N LEU A 269 38.84 -5.07 9.37
CA LEU A 269 39.09 -4.14 10.46
C LEU A 269 38.23 -4.50 11.67
N THR A 270 38.76 -4.23 12.85
CA THR A 270 38.06 -4.35 14.12
C THR A 270 38.22 -3.07 14.90
N GLU A 271 37.12 -2.59 15.46
CA GLU A 271 37.07 -1.48 16.41
C GLU A 271 37.78 -1.85 17.71
N ILE A 272 38.61 -0.95 18.21
CA ILE A 272 39.19 -0.99 19.55
C ILE A 272 38.46 0.03 20.42
N THR A 273 37.78 -0.45 21.46
CA THR A 273 37.04 0.38 22.41
C THR A 273 37.90 0.82 23.59
N SER A 274 38.91 0.03 23.97
CA SER A 274 39.90 0.41 24.97
C SER A 274 41.20 -0.40 24.84
N GLY A 275 42.29 0.12 25.40
CA GLY A 275 43.59 -0.55 25.48
C GLY A 275 44.66 0.02 24.54
N ALA A 276 44.27 0.46 23.33
CA ALA A 276 45.18 1.11 22.38
C ALA A 276 44.77 2.58 22.12
N LYS A 277 45.70 3.40 21.65
CA LYS A 277 45.50 4.81 21.31
C LYS A 277 45.81 5.07 19.85
N GLU A 278 45.24 6.16 19.34
CA GLU A 278 45.56 6.65 18.01
C GLU A 278 47.07 6.99 17.92
N GLY A 279 47.72 6.51 16.86
CA GLY A 279 49.17 6.62 16.67
C GLY A 279 49.98 5.40 17.14
N ASP A 280 49.38 4.47 17.89
CA ASP A 280 50.07 3.23 18.28
C ASP A 280 50.35 2.36 17.05
N ARG A 281 51.58 1.84 16.96
CA ARG A 281 52.03 1.00 15.84
C ARG A 281 51.89 -0.47 16.20
N VAL A 282 50.86 -1.10 15.65
CA VAL A 282 50.54 -2.51 15.89
C VAL A 282 51.25 -3.46 14.93
N VAL A 283 51.58 -4.65 15.42
CA VAL A 283 52.22 -5.71 14.65
C VAL A 283 51.16 -6.61 14.01
N THR A 284 51.09 -6.64 12.68
CA THR A 284 50.19 -7.51 11.90
C THR A 284 50.82 -8.87 11.57
N GLN A 285 52.15 -8.94 11.46
CA GLN A 285 52.87 -10.18 11.17
C GLN A 285 54.27 -10.13 11.77
N THR A 286 54.69 -11.25 12.37
CA THR A 286 56.05 -11.47 12.86
C THR A 286 56.66 -12.65 12.14
N SER A 287 57.83 -12.44 11.53
CA SER A 287 58.64 -13.50 10.96
C SER A 287 59.98 -13.54 11.70
N ALA A 288 60.30 -14.68 12.33
CA ALA A 288 61.62 -14.88 12.92
C ALA A 288 62.64 -15.12 11.80
N SER A 289 63.65 -14.26 11.68
CA SER A 289 64.78 -14.50 10.79
C SER A 289 65.67 -15.57 11.43
N THR A 290 65.49 -16.83 11.04
CA THR A 290 66.43 -17.91 11.36
C THR A 290 67.67 -17.76 10.49
N ASN A 291 68.77 -17.28 11.07
CA ASN A 291 70.08 -17.35 10.43
C ASN A 291 70.51 -18.82 10.32
N THR A 292 70.16 -19.47 9.20
CA THR A 292 70.78 -20.76 8.84
C THR A 292 72.19 -20.48 8.32
N SER A 293 73.18 -20.62 9.21
CA SER A 293 74.60 -20.67 8.83
C SER A 293 74.83 -21.89 7.92
N ALA A 294 75.06 -21.64 6.63
CA ALA A 294 75.49 -22.67 5.69
C ALA A 294 76.96 -23.04 5.94
N THR A 295 77.19 -24.16 6.63
CA THR A 295 78.52 -24.78 6.71
C THR A 295 78.87 -25.39 5.36
N LYS A 296 79.83 -24.77 4.66
CA LYS A 296 80.40 -25.24 3.41
C LYS A 296 81.41 -26.37 3.68
N THR A 297 81.00 -27.62 3.54
CA THR A 297 81.92 -28.76 3.60
C THR A 297 82.57 -28.95 2.23
N THR A 298 83.79 -28.44 2.09
CA THR A 298 84.73 -28.81 1.03
C THR A 298 85.43 -30.10 1.42
N THR A 299 85.27 -31.17 0.65
CA THR A 299 86.21 -32.30 0.68
C THR A 299 86.55 -32.77 -0.73
N SER A 300 87.84 -32.92 -0.91
CA SER A 300 88.63 -32.96 -2.13
C SER A 300 88.55 -34.26 -2.91
N SER A 301 88.64 -34.11 -4.23
CA SER A 301 89.06 -35.11 -5.21
C SER A 301 90.43 -35.72 -4.86
N SER A 302 90.53 -37.05 -4.86
CA SER A 302 91.80 -37.77 -4.98
C SER A 302 91.66 -38.92 -5.96
N SER A 303 92.49 -38.83 -6.99
CA SER A 303 92.73 -39.74 -8.10
C SER A 303 93.68 -40.88 -7.68
N ASN A 304 93.25 -42.13 -7.84
CA ASN A 304 94.05 -43.35 -8.07
C ASN A 304 93.05 -44.53 -8.06
N GLY A 305 92.95 -45.47 -8.99
CA GLY A 305 93.92 -46.02 -9.94
C GLY A 305 93.87 -47.54 -9.83
N GLY A 306 93.00 -48.19 -10.61
CA GLY A 306 93.18 -49.56 -11.13
C GLY A 306 92.80 -50.79 -10.27
N ILE A 307 92.05 -51.70 -10.94
CA ILE A 307 92.20 -53.18 -11.04
C ILE A 307 90.89 -53.95 -10.75
N MET A 308 90.23 -54.36 -11.84
CA MET A 308 89.77 -55.73 -12.19
C MET A 308 89.30 -56.68 -11.06
N GLN A 309 88.05 -57.16 -11.09
CA GLN A 309 87.74 -58.60 -11.27
C GLN A 309 86.24 -58.88 -11.49
N MET A 310 86.00 -59.95 -12.25
CA MET A 310 84.76 -60.50 -12.77
C MET A 310 83.96 -61.33 -11.74
N MET A 311 82.65 -61.52 -12.02
CA MET A 311 81.72 -62.61 -11.65
C MET A 311 80.41 -62.05 -11.08
N ASN A 312 79.22 -62.64 -11.23
CA ASN A 312 78.62 -63.65 -12.09
C ASN A 312 77.17 -63.78 -11.59
N GLY A 313 76.21 -64.06 -12.48
CA GLY A 313 74.87 -64.56 -12.15
C GLY A 313 73.87 -63.47 -11.75
N GLY A 314 72.72 -63.29 -12.39
CA GLY A 314 71.89 -64.29 -13.06
C GLY A 314 70.58 -64.41 -12.29
N GLY A 315 69.45 -64.23 -12.97
CA GLY A 315 68.12 -64.55 -12.42
C GLY A 315 67.10 -63.44 -12.58
N GLY A 316 66.48 -63.37 -13.77
CA GLY A 316 65.25 -62.60 -13.95
C GLY A 316 64.03 -63.34 -13.42
N ARG A 317 62.91 -62.62 -13.32
CA ARG A 317 61.60 -63.08 -13.81
C ARG A 317 60.60 -61.90 -13.89
N PRO A 318 59.74 -61.86 -14.92
CA PRO A 318 58.85 -60.73 -15.21
C PRO A 318 57.37 -60.99 -14.85
N GLN A 319 56.57 -59.95 -15.11
CA GLN A 319 55.12 -59.72 -14.92
C GLN A 319 54.80 -58.97 -13.62
#